data_AF-A0A931ZMR6-F1
#
_entry.id   AF-A0A931ZMR6-F1
#
_cell.length_a   1.000
_cell.length_b   1.000
_cell.length_c   1.000
_cell.angle_alpha   90.00
_cell.angle_beta   90.00
_cell.angle_gamma   90.00
#
_symmetry.space_group_name_H-M   'P 1'
#
loop_
_entity.id
_entity.type
_entity.pdbx_description
1 polymer ?
#
loop_
_entity_poly.entity_id
_entity_poly.type
_entity_poly.pdbx_seq_one_letter_code
_entity_poly.pdbx_strand_id
1 'polypeptide(L)'
;KMAGHHGDLTKTVRGLEVIEIDETKNTLLVKGSVPGAKNGLLIIEKMGKVKTYVEPSAPQKEEEEEEEEKKVEAKEESQETKEEKGEENATK
;
A
#
# COMPACT_ATOMS: atom_id res chain seq x y z
N LYS A 1 -32.85 -28.43 16.41
CA LYS A 1 -32.09 -27.24 16.89
C LYS A 1 -33.05 -26.39 17.70
N MET A 2 -32.75 -26.09 18.96
CA MET A 2 -33.57 -25.22 19.81
C MET A 2 -32.80 -23.91 20.07
N ALA A 3 -33.53 -22.83 20.38
CA ALA A 3 -32.94 -21.54 20.72
C ALA A 3 -32.19 -21.61 22.07
N GLY A 4 -31.12 -20.83 22.21
CA GLY A 4 -30.31 -20.74 23.42
C GLY A 4 -29.34 -19.56 23.35
N HIS A 5 -28.59 -19.33 24.43
CA HIS A 5 -27.57 -18.28 24.48
C HIS A 5 -26.45 -18.56 23.48
N HIS A 6 -26.17 -17.59 22.62
CA HIS A 6 -25.08 -17.64 21.64
C HIS A 6 -24.09 -16.51 21.93
N GLY A 7 -22.82 -16.86 22.08
CA GLY A 7 -21.74 -15.90 22.36
C GLY A 7 -21.13 -16.18 23.73
N ASP A 8 -20.33 -15.25 24.24
CA ASP A 8 -19.64 -15.36 25.53
C ASP A 8 -18.86 -16.68 25.71
N LEU A 9 -18.26 -17.15 24.61
CA LEU A 9 -17.46 -18.36 24.58
C LEU A 9 -16.06 -18.00 24.10
N THR A 10 -15.05 -18.48 24.82
CA THR A 10 -13.65 -18.35 24.40
C THR A 10 -13.41 -19.15 23.12
N LYS A 11 -12.98 -18.47 22.07
CA LYS A 11 -12.60 -19.08 20.79
C LYS A 11 -11.17 -18.69 20.44
N THR A 12 -10.43 -19.64 19.86
CA THR A 12 -9.05 -19.43 19.40
C THR A 12 -9.03 -19.40 17.88
N VAL A 13 -8.48 -18.33 17.30
CA VAL A 13 -8.19 -18.25 15.87
C VAL A 13 -6.71 -18.57 15.69
N ARG A 14 -6.39 -19.49 14.77
CA ARG A 14 -5.03 -19.97 14.52
C ARG A 14 -4.52 -19.47 13.17
N GLY A 15 -3.20 -19.39 13.02
CA GLY A 15 -2.57 -19.01 11.75
C GLY A 15 -2.65 -17.53 11.42
N LEU A 16 -2.82 -16.67 12.43
CA LEU A 16 -2.70 -15.22 12.26
C LEU A 16 -1.22 -14.84 12.11
N GLU A 17 -0.93 -13.95 11.16
CA GLU A 17 0.43 -13.43 10.91
C GLU A 17 0.58 -12.03 11.51
N VAL A 18 1.70 -11.78 12.18
CA VAL A 18 2.07 -10.44 12.70
C VAL A 18 2.80 -9.71 11.58
N ILE A 19 2.26 -8.57 11.16
CA ILE A 19 2.82 -7.75 10.09
C ILE A 19 3.83 -6.77 10.68
N GLU A 20 3.49 -6.10 11.77
CA GLU A 20 4.33 -5.03 12.31
C GLU A 20 4.29 -5.03 13.84
N ILE A 21 5.39 -4.61 14.44
CA ILE A 21 5.54 -4.43 15.88
C ILE A 21 5.99 -2.98 16.12
N ASP A 22 5.12 -2.18 16.71
CA ASP A 22 5.45 -0.83 17.14
C ASP A 22 5.78 -0.86 18.64
N GLU A 23 7.07 -0.87 18.96
CA GLU A 23 7.58 -0.86 20.34
C GLU A 23 7.33 0.49 21.04
N THR A 24 7.15 1.59 20.30
CA THR A 24 6.91 2.90 20.91
C THR A 24 5.50 3.01 21.46
N LYS A 25 4.53 2.38 20.78
CA LYS A 25 3.12 2.33 21.18
C LYS A 25 2.73 1.01 21.85
N ASN A 26 3.66 0.10 22.05
CA ASN A 26 3.41 -1.28 22.50
C ASN A 26 2.24 -1.95 21.74
N THR A 27 2.19 -1.78 20.42
CA THR A 27 1.08 -2.26 19.58
C THR A 27 1.57 -3.31 18.58
N LEU A 28 0.73 -4.33 18.34
CA LEU A 28 0.97 -5.38 17.36
C LEU A 28 -0.05 -5.30 16.24
N LEU A 29 0.41 -5.20 14.99
CA LEU A 29 -0.45 -5.25 13.81
C LEU A 29 -0.59 -6.69 13.33
N VAL A 30 -1.81 -7.22 13.38
CA VAL A 30 -2.10 -8.62 13.03
C VAL A 30 -2.96 -8.67 11.77
N LYS A 31 -2.61 -9.56 10.85
CA LYS A 31 -3.38 -9.81 9.63
C LYS A 31 -4.66 -10.60 9.96
N GLY A 32 -5.82 -9.97 9.78
CA GLY A 32 -7.12 -10.62 9.88
C GLY A 32 -7.97 -10.16 11.06
N SER A 33 -8.92 -11.00 11.49
CA SER A 33 -9.88 -10.67 12.54
C SER A 33 -9.59 -11.41 13.84
N VAL A 34 -9.79 -10.73 14.96
CA VAL A 34 -9.58 -11.26 16.32
C VAL A 34 -10.95 -11.40 17.00
N PRO A 35 -11.21 -12.50 17.72
CA PRO A 35 -12.49 -12.72 18.39
C PRO A 35 -12.69 -11.74 19.55
N GLY A 36 -13.93 -11.27 19.71
CA GLY A 36 -14.33 -10.39 20.81
C GLY A 36 -14.60 -8.95 20.35
N ALA A 37 -14.97 -8.11 21.32
CA ALA A 37 -15.20 -6.69 21.10
C ALA A 37 -13.88 -5.89 21.22
N LYS A 38 -13.90 -4.63 20.78
CA LYS A 38 -12.80 -3.68 21.01
C LYS A 38 -12.52 -3.58 22.52
N ASN A 39 -11.24 -3.47 22.89
CA ASN A 39 -10.77 -3.44 24.28
C ASN A 39 -11.02 -4.73 25.09
N GLY A 40 -11.34 -5.85 24.43
CA GLY A 40 -11.41 -7.16 25.08
C GLY A 40 -10.03 -7.71 25.47
N LEU A 41 -10.00 -8.53 26.52
CA LEU A 41 -8.78 -9.24 26.90
C LEU A 41 -8.52 -10.40 25.94
N LEU A 42 -7.27 -10.53 25.50
CA LEU A 42 -6.84 -11.58 24.60
C LEU A 42 -5.61 -12.28 25.15
N ILE A 43 -5.49 -13.56 24.82
CA ILE A 43 -4.30 -14.36 25.11
C ILE A 43 -3.66 -14.68 23.76
N ILE A 44 -2.42 -14.24 23.58
CA ILE A 44 -1.66 -14.45 22.35
C ILE A 44 -0.57 -15.48 22.63
N GLU A 45 -0.60 -16.58 21.89
CA GLU A 45 0.39 -17.65 21.98
C GLU A 45 1.11 -17.80 20.64
N LYS A 46 2.45 -17.93 20.68
CA LYS A 46 3.21 -18.21 19.46
C LYS A 46 2.91 -19.64 19.01
N MET A 47 2.58 -19.81 17.73
CA MET A 47 2.44 -21.13 17.10
C MET A 47 3.52 -21.32 16.03
N GLY A 48 4.31 -22.39 16.16
CA GLY A 48 5.28 -22.80 15.14
C GLY A 48 6.60 -22.02 15.13
N LYS A 49 7.30 -22.06 13.99
CA LYS A 49 8.57 -21.35 13.76
C LYS A 49 8.25 -19.95 13.25
N VAL A 50 8.90 -18.94 13.83
CA VAL A 50 8.74 -17.53 13.42
C VAL A 50 9.27 -17.38 12.00
N LYS A 51 8.41 -16.99 11.07
CA LYS A 51 8.85 -16.48 9.77
C LYS A 51 9.35 -15.05 10.04
N THR A 52 10.61 -14.77 9.73
CA THR A 52 11.21 -13.45 9.91
C THR A 52 10.39 -12.41 9.15
N TYR A 53 10.24 -11.20 9.72
CA TYR A 53 9.61 -10.08 9.03
C TYR A 53 10.34 -9.82 7.71
N VAL A 54 9.60 -9.87 6.62
CA VAL A 54 10.03 -9.39 5.31
C VAL A 54 9.29 -8.08 5.14
N GLU A 55 10.02 -6.97 5.10
CA GLU A 55 9.45 -5.68 4.77
C GLU A 55 8.65 -5.84 3.48
N PRO A 56 7.35 -5.48 3.45
CA PRO A 56 6.61 -5.45 2.21
C PRO A 56 7.34 -4.46 1.31
N SER A 57 8.00 -4.97 0.26
CA SER A 57 8.63 -4.15 -0.77
C SER A 57 7.59 -3.12 -1.21
N ALA A 58 7.87 -1.84 -0.97
CA ALA A 58 6.98 -0.77 -1.37
C ALA A 58 6.52 -1.00 -2.82
N PRO A 59 5.23 -0.82 -3.15
CA PRO A 59 4.82 -0.89 -4.54
C PRO A 59 5.61 0.16 -5.32
N GLN A 60 6.51 -0.28 -6.20
CA GLN A 60 7.29 0.53 -7.13
C GLN A 60 6.41 1.15 -8.23
N LYS A 61 5.17 1.52 -7.92
CA LYS A 61 4.19 2.03 -8.90
C LYS A 61 3.99 3.55 -8.86
N GLU A 62 4.63 4.26 -7.94
CA GLU A 62 4.58 5.72 -7.93
C GLU A 62 5.78 6.36 -8.66
N GLU A 63 6.83 5.59 -8.98
CA GLU A 63 7.99 6.09 -9.75
C GLU A 63 7.80 5.96 -11.28
N GLU A 64 6.93 5.05 -11.76
CA GLU A 64 6.64 4.90 -13.19
C GLU A 64 5.64 5.96 -13.71
N GLU A 65 4.77 6.52 -12.86
CA GLU A 65 3.80 7.55 -13.26
C GLU A 65 4.43 8.96 -13.31
N GLU A 66 5.44 9.28 -12.49
CA GLU A 66 6.17 10.56 -12.59
C GLU A 66 7.13 10.66 -13.79
N GLU A 67 7.66 9.54 -14.30
CA GLU A 67 8.51 9.54 -15.50
C GLU A 67 7.70 9.67 -16.81
N GLU A 68 6.42 9.28 -16.83
CA GLU A 68 5.57 9.44 -18.01
C GLU A 68 5.12 10.90 -18.21
N GLU A 69 4.81 11.64 -17.14
CA GLU A 69 4.41 13.06 -17.25
C GLU A 69 5.57 13.96 -17.70
N LYS A 70 6.81 13.66 -17.27
CA LYS A 70 7.99 14.48 -17.62
C LYS A 70 8.50 14.27 -19.06
N LYS A 71 8.03 13.22 -19.75
CA LYS A 71 8.42 12.92 -21.15
C LYS A 71 7.43 13.49 -22.17
N VAL A 72 6.22 13.85 -21.76
CA VAL A 72 5.20 14.44 -22.64
C VAL A 72 5.44 15.94 -22.84
N GLU A 73 5.93 16.67 -21.82
CA GLU A 73 6.18 18.13 -21.94
C GLU A 73 7.47 18.49 -22.73
N ALA A 74 8.48 17.61 -22.78
CA ALA A 74 9.72 17.89 -23.50
C ALA A 74 9.65 17.69 -25.04
N LYS A 75 8.48 17.32 -25.58
CA LYS A 75 8.30 17.05 -27.01
C LYS A 75 7.48 18.12 -27.75
N GLU A 76 6.73 18.98 -27.06
CA GLU A 76 5.96 20.06 -27.70
C GLU A 76 6.76 21.36 -27.92
N GLU A 77 7.83 21.64 -27.17
CA GLU A 77 8.56 22.92 -27.30
C GLU A 77 9.64 22.94 -28.41
N SER A 78 9.85 21.83 -29.14
CA SER A 78 10.88 21.74 -30.20
C SER A 78 10.34 21.84 -31.64
N GLN A 79 9.05 22.14 -31.80
CA GLN A 79 8.42 22.28 -33.13
C GLN A 79 8.03 23.73 -33.52
N GLU A 80 8.21 24.75 -32.67
CA GLU A 80 7.83 26.14 -33.01
C GLU A 80 8.96 27.08 -33.49
N THR A 81 10.22 26.64 -33.61
CA THR A 81 11.32 27.54 -34.08
C THR A 81 11.85 27.25 -35.48
N LYS A 82 11.06 26.60 -36.36
CA LYS A 82 11.49 26.30 -37.75
C LYS A 82 10.58 26.77 -38.88
N GLU A 83 9.52 27.52 -38.63
CA GLU A 83 8.64 28.03 -39.71
C GLU A 83 8.73 29.54 -40.03
N GLU A 84 9.56 30.34 -39.35
CA GLU A 84 9.67 31.78 -39.65
C GLU A 84 11.04 32.19 -40.21
N LYS A 85 11.51 31.52 -41.27
CA LYS A 85 12.59 32.06 -42.12
C LYS A 85 12.52 31.49 -43.53
N GLY A 86 11.49 31.88 -44.27
CA GLY A 86 11.33 31.37 -45.63
C GLY A 86 10.24 32.04 -46.45
N GLU A 87 10.09 33.37 -46.41
CA GLU A 87 9.55 34.15 -47.54
C GLU A 87 9.53 35.65 -47.20
N GLU A 88 10.62 36.36 -47.50
CA GLU A 88 10.56 37.78 -47.91
C GLU A 88 11.93 38.17 -48.51
N ASN A 89 12.17 37.67 -49.72
CA ASN A 89 13.11 38.28 -50.65
C ASN A 89 12.65 37.94 -52.07
N ALA A 90 11.61 38.62 -52.53
CA ALA A 90 11.34 38.79 -53.96
C ALA A 90 10.48 40.04 -54.20
N THR A 91 11.07 41.04 -54.89
CA THR A 91 10.40 42.09 -55.71
C THR A 91 9.49 43.08 -54.97
N LYS A 92 9.77 44.40 -54.91
CA LYS A 92 10.16 45.34 -55.96
C LYS A 92 10.62 46.66 -55.34
#